data_AF-A0A8W8M1W7-F1
#
_entry.id   AF-A0A8W8M1W7-F1
#
_cell.length_a   1.000
_cell.length_b   1.000
_cell.length_c   1.000
_cell.angle_alpha   90.00
_cell.angle_beta   90.00
_cell.angle_gamma   90.00
#
_symmetry.space_group_name_H-M   'P 1'
#
loop_
_entity.id
_entity.type
_entity.pdbx_description
1 polymer ?
#
loop_
_entity_poly.entity_id
_entity_poly.type
_entity_poly.pdbx_seq_one_letter_code
_entity_poly.pdbx_strand_id
1 'polypeptide(L)'
;MHSVFITALICVFHVNFNLSKAAFTNVAYSKPVTLSSVYSGHHGYFPGPNAVNGLLSDFVHTSTEKSPWLRIDLEANFQIHEIEMFARSGCCVYFYTPNEDLSRSQII
;
A
#
# COMPACT_ATOMS: atom_id res chain seq x y z
N MET A 1 -57.92 21.78 31.48
CA MET A 1 -56.86 22.34 32.36
C MET A 1 -55.54 22.06 31.63
N HIS A 2 -55.04 23.07 30.91
CA HIS A 2 -53.77 23.75 31.24
C HIS A 2 -52.61 22.75 31.27
N SER A 3 -51.81 22.61 30.22
CA SER A 3 -50.54 23.35 30.04
C SER A 3 -49.60 22.35 29.35
N VAL A 4 -48.63 22.65 28.48
CA VAL A 4 -48.03 23.89 28.00
C VAL A 4 -47.16 23.45 26.79
N PHE A 5 -47.25 24.23 25.71
CA PHE A 5 -46.18 24.66 24.80
C PHE A 5 -45.15 23.64 24.29
N ILE A 6 -45.18 23.34 22.99
CA ILE A 6 -44.24 23.90 22.00
C ILE A 6 -42.77 23.60 22.35
N THR A 7 -42.24 22.53 21.76
CA THR A 7 -40.86 22.54 21.28
C THR A 7 -40.89 22.23 19.80
N ALA A 8 -40.49 23.23 19.04
CA ALA A 8 -40.48 23.34 17.60
C ALA A 8 -39.87 22.12 16.91
N LEU A 9 -40.41 21.82 15.72
CA LEU A 9 -39.65 21.67 14.48
C LEU A 9 -38.15 21.39 14.66
N ILE A 10 -37.81 20.16 15.05
CA ILE A 10 -36.49 19.62 14.75
C ILE A 10 -36.77 18.47 13.81
N CYS A 11 -36.82 18.79 12.50
CA CYS A 11 -36.44 17.84 11.48
C CYS A 11 -35.07 17.32 11.90
N VAL A 12 -35.04 16.13 12.50
CA VAL A 12 -33.78 15.46 12.81
C VAL A 12 -33.19 15.04 11.47
N PHE A 13 -32.49 15.96 10.82
CA PHE A 13 -31.54 15.64 9.78
C PHE A 13 -30.40 14.90 10.47
N HIS A 14 -30.51 13.58 10.55
CA HIS A 14 -29.36 12.73 10.75
C HIS A 14 -28.47 12.87 9.50
N VAL A 15 -27.59 13.87 9.50
CA VAL A 15 -26.47 13.89 8.57
C VAL A 15 -25.48 12.86 9.10
N ASN A 16 -25.62 11.62 8.65
CA ASN A 16 -24.56 10.63 8.82
C ASN A 16 -23.39 11.13 7.97
N PHE A 17 -22.46 11.84 8.62
CA PHE A 17 -21.18 12.18 8.00
C PHE A 17 -20.40 10.87 7.93
N ASN A 18 -20.65 10.10 6.88
CA ASN A 18 -19.72 9.06 6.48
C ASN A 18 -18.45 9.81 6.12
N LEU A 19 -17.49 9.83 7.04
CA LEU A 19 -16.11 10.13 6.72
C LEU A 19 -15.60 8.96 5.89
N SER A 20 -16.15 8.75 4.70
CA SER A 20 -15.56 7.84 3.74
C SER A 20 -14.33 8.56 3.20
N LYS A 21 -13.21 8.47 3.93
CA LYS A 21 -11.94 8.34 3.23
C LYS A 21 -12.20 7.25 2.19
N ALA A 22 -12.12 7.58 0.90
CA ALA A 22 -12.32 6.58 -0.14
C ALA A 22 -11.42 5.38 0.20
N ALA A 23 -12.03 4.28 0.60
CA ALA A 23 -11.31 3.08 1.00
C ALA A 23 -10.94 2.38 -0.31
N PHE A 24 -9.75 2.68 -0.83
CA PHE A 24 -9.24 1.95 -1.97
C PHE A 24 -9.03 0.48 -1.58
N THR A 25 -9.39 -0.42 -2.49
CA THR A 25 -9.16 -1.86 -2.32
C THR A 25 -7.80 -2.20 -2.90
N ASN A 26 -6.96 -2.91 -2.15
CA ASN A 26 -5.70 -3.44 -2.68
C ASN A 26 -6.00 -4.60 -3.64
N VAL A 27 -6.02 -4.29 -4.95
CA VAL A 27 -6.24 -5.28 -6.02
C VAL A 27 -4.99 -6.09 -6.36
N ALA A 28 -3.83 -5.73 -5.81
CA ALA A 28 -2.56 -6.45 -5.99
C ALA A 28 -2.40 -7.61 -4.99
N TYR A 29 -3.14 -7.65 -3.90
CA TYR A 29 -3.01 -8.67 -2.86
C TYR A 29 -3.12 -10.09 -3.42
N SER A 30 -2.16 -10.95 -3.08
CA SER A 30 -2.09 -12.36 -3.50
C SER A 30 -2.04 -12.59 -5.03
N LYS A 31 -1.70 -11.57 -5.81
CA LYS A 31 -1.57 -11.69 -7.26
C LYS A 31 -0.25 -12.34 -7.70
N PRO A 32 -0.19 -12.98 -8.88
CA PRO A 32 1.06 -13.49 -9.42
C PRO A 32 2.11 -12.38 -9.57
N VAL A 33 3.32 -12.63 -9.08
CA VAL A 33 4.45 -11.69 -9.19
C VAL A 33 5.62 -12.37 -9.91
N THR A 34 6.11 -11.73 -10.97
CA THR A 34 7.32 -12.14 -11.68
C THR A 34 8.43 -11.13 -11.42
N LEU A 35 9.63 -11.62 -11.09
CA LEU A 35 10.84 -10.80 -11.01
C LEU A 35 11.74 -11.07 -12.22
N SER A 36 12.57 -10.10 -12.60
CA SER A 36 13.65 -10.27 -13.59
C SER A 36 14.58 -11.43 -13.25
N SER A 37 14.90 -11.53 -11.96
CA SER A 37 15.63 -12.64 -11.35
C SER A 37 15.19 -12.75 -9.89
N VAL A 38 15.37 -13.91 -9.27
CA VAL A 38 15.11 -14.08 -7.83
C VAL A 38 16.43 -14.30 -7.14
N TYR A 39 16.75 -13.48 -6.14
CA TYR A 39 17.89 -13.73 -5.28
C TYR A 39 17.64 -14.99 -4.45
N SER A 40 18.61 -15.91 -4.53
CA SER A 40 18.67 -17.11 -3.71
C SER A 40 20.12 -17.27 -3.27
N GLY A 41 20.41 -16.88 -2.03
CA GLY A 41 21.75 -16.89 -1.50
C GLY A 41 21.80 -17.24 -0.02
N HIS A 42 22.98 -17.11 0.59
CA HIS A 42 23.17 -17.49 1.99
C HIS A 42 22.36 -16.62 2.97
N HIS A 43 21.97 -15.42 2.55
CA HIS A 43 21.14 -14.51 3.34
C HIS A 43 19.63 -14.76 3.22
N GLY A 44 19.21 -15.75 2.41
CA GLY A 44 17.83 -16.15 2.29
C GLY A 44 17.31 -16.20 0.85
N TYR A 45 15.99 -16.36 0.76
CA TYR A 45 15.21 -16.44 -0.46
C TYR A 45 14.05 -15.44 -0.39
N PHE A 46 13.97 -14.53 -1.36
CA PHE A 46 13.06 -13.38 -1.33
C PHE A 46 12.21 -13.34 -2.61
N PRO A 47 11.21 -14.24 -2.74
CA PRO A 47 10.47 -14.43 -3.98
C PRO A 47 9.41 -13.36 -4.20
N GLY A 48 8.97 -13.22 -5.45
CA GLY A 48 7.96 -12.24 -5.87
C GLY A 48 6.69 -12.14 -5.00
N PRO A 49 6.08 -13.25 -4.52
CA PRO A 49 4.88 -13.19 -3.69
C PRO A 49 5.01 -12.34 -2.42
N ASN A 50 6.23 -12.10 -1.92
CA ASN A 50 6.44 -11.23 -0.77
C ASN A 50 5.99 -9.78 -1.04
N ALA A 51 6.00 -9.30 -2.29
CA ALA A 51 5.56 -7.94 -2.61
C ALA A 51 4.04 -7.72 -2.43
N VAL A 52 3.25 -8.79 -2.31
CA VAL A 52 1.78 -8.73 -2.35
C VAL A 52 1.10 -9.60 -1.30
N ASN A 53 1.82 -10.02 -0.26
CA ASN A 53 1.31 -10.88 0.80
C ASN A 53 0.74 -10.11 2.02
N GLY A 54 0.86 -8.78 2.02
CA GLY A 54 0.39 -7.90 3.11
C GLY A 54 1.31 -7.86 4.34
N LEU A 55 2.51 -8.44 4.26
CA LEU A 55 3.53 -8.36 5.31
C LEU A 55 4.53 -7.24 4.98
N LEU A 56 4.82 -6.37 5.95
CA LEU A 56 5.84 -5.32 5.81
C LEU A 56 7.19 -5.71 6.40
N SER A 57 7.28 -6.91 6.98
CA SER A 57 8.48 -7.46 7.60
C SER A 57 9.35 -8.26 6.62
N ASP A 58 8.85 -8.57 5.44
CA ASP A 58 9.58 -9.22 4.35
C ASP A 58 9.67 -8.29 3.13
N PHE A 59 10.36 -8.77 2.09
CA PHE A 59 10.59 -8.02 0.86
C PHE A 59 10.90 -8.99 -0.30
N VAL A 60 10.90 -8.45 -1.52
CA VAL A 60 11.38 -9.12 -2.73
C VAL A 60 12.84 -8.73 -3.01
N HIS A 61 13.62 -9.61 -3.62
CA HIS A 61 15.00 -9.29 -3.96
C HIS A 61 15.40 -9.95 -5.28
N THR A 62 15.88 -9.15 -6.22
CA THR A 62 16.47 -9.65 -7.47
C THR A 62 17.94 -9.98 -7.27
N SER A 63 18.54 -10.76 -8.17
CA SER A 63 20.00 -10.85 -8.21
C SER A 63 20.62 -9.52 -8.66
N THR A 64 21.94 -9.38 -8.55
CA THR A 64 22.64 -8.22 -9.08
C THR A 64 22.56 -8.19 -10.60
N GLU A 65 21.84 -7.23 -11.14
CA GLU A 65 21.65 -7.06 -12.58
C GLU A 65 21.47 -5.58 -12.95
N LYS A 66 21.68 -5.23 -14.22
CA LYS A 66 21.71 -3.83 -14.68
C LYS A 66 20.35 -3.14 -14.66
N SER A 67 19.27 -3.89 -14.87
CA SER A 67 17.92 -3.35 -15.02
C SER A 67 16.91 -4.30 -14.40
N PRO A 68 16.92 -4.44 -13.05
CA PRO A 68 15.99 -5.31 -12.35
C PRO A 68 14.56 -4.81 -12.53
N TRP A 69 13.61 -5.74 -12.58
CA TRP A 69 12.18 -5.41 -12.70
C TRP A 69 11.32 -6.38 -11.90
N LEU A 70 10.14 -5.90 -11.52
CA LEU A 70 9.05 -6.67 -10.92
C LEU A 70 7.80 -6.41 -11.74
N ARG A 71 6.98 -7.44 -11.94
CA ARG A 71 5.66 -7.36 -12.57
C ARG A 71 4.63 -8.06 -11.70
N ILE A 72 3.57 -7.35 -11.35
CA ILE A 72 2.36 -7.90 -10.73
C ILE A 72 1.34 -8.11 -11.84
N ASP A 73 0.89 -9.35 -12.03
CA ASP A 73 -0.23 -9.66 -12.92
C ASP A 73 -1.54 -9.50 -12.14
N LEU A 74 -2.31 -8.46 -12.43
CA LEU A 74 -3.58 -8.23 -11.74
C LEU A 74 -4.69 -9.19 -12.18
N GLU A 75 -4.46 -9.98 -13.23
CA GLU A 75 -5.38 -10.97 -13.81
C GLU A 75 -6.71 -10.39 -14.34
N ALA A 76 -6.86 -9.07 -14.29
CA ALA A 76 -7.99 -8.32 -14.83
C ALA A 76 -7.58 -6.85 -15.07
N ASN A 77 -8.42 -6.13 -15.80
CA ASN A 77 -8.24 -4.70 -16.02
C ASN A 77 -8.81 -3.91 -14.83
N PHE A 78 -7.98 -3.08 -14.21
CA PHE A 78 -8.38 -2.20 -13.12
C PHE A 78 -8.07 -0.74 -13.47
N GLN A 79 -8.94 0.17 -13.06
CA GLN A 79 -8.57 1.58 -12.94
C GLN A 79 -7.75 1.74 -11.66
N ILE A 80 -6.45 1.94 -11.81
CA ILE A 80 -5.55 2.13 -10.67
C ILE A 80 -5.60 3.60 -10.25
N HIS A 81 -6.02 3.83 -9.01
CA HIS A 81 -6.06 5.16 -8.41
C HIS A 81 -4.77 5.52 -7.68
N GLU A 82 -4.11 4.53 -7.09
CA GLU A 82 -2.93 4.70 -6.24
C GLU A 82 -2.04 3.46 -6.30
N ILE A 83 -0.73 3.67 -6.20
CA ILE A 83 0.28 2.62 -6.05
C ILE A 83 1.07 2.95 -4.79
N GLU A 84 0.98 2.07 -3.80
CA GLU A 84 1.77 2.15 -2.57
C GLU A 84 2.94 1.17 -2.65
N MET A 85 4.14 1.63 -2.30
CA MET A 85 5.37 0.84 -2.33
C MET A 85 6.12 1.02 -1.02
N PHE A 86 6.49 -0.10 -0.40
CA PHE A 86 7.16 -0.13 0.89
C PHE A 86 8.59 -0.61 0.69
N ALA A 87 9.55 0.29 0.90
CA ALA A 87 10.97 -0.05 0.81
C ALA A 87 11.40 -0.94 1.96
N ARG A 88 12.41 -1.79 1.72
CA ARG A 88 13.06 -2.56 2.79
C ARG A 88 13.56 -1.64 3.91
N SER A 89 13.32 -2.02 5.16
CA SER A 89 13.83 -1.31 6.35
C SER A 89 15.07 -1.99 6.96
N GLY A 90 15.86 -1.21 7.73
CA GLY A 90 16.90 -1.71 8.65
C GLY A 90 18.35 -1.73 8.14
N CYS A 91 18.61 -2.17 6.91
CA CYS A 91 19.97 -2.17 6.33
C CYS A 91 19.96 -1.61 4.92
N CYS A 92 21.14 -1.15 4.50
CA CYS A 92 21.48 -1.06 3.09
C CYS A 92 20.68 0.07 2.39
N VAL A 93 20.12 0.96 3.23
CA VAL A 93 19.40 2.17 2.87
C VAL A 93 20.42 3.29 2.67
N TYR A 94 21.26 3.20 1.63
CA TYR A 94 22.19 4.28 1.32
C TYR A 94 21.43 5.41 0.61
N PHE A 95 20.78 6.29 1.38
CA PHE A 95 20.33 7.59 0.89
C PHE A 95 21.50 8.58 1.00
N TYR A 96 22.05 9.04 -0.13
CA TYR A 96 22.82 10.27 -0.18
C TYR A 96 21.88 11.43 -0.56
N THR A 97 21.15 12.00 0.41
CA THR A 97 20.63 13.37 0.34
C THR A 97 20.47 13.93 1.76
N PRO A 98 21.15 15.03 2.16
CA PRO A 98 21.17 15.46 3.57
C PRO A 98 19.89 16.11 4.12
N ASN A 99 18.87 16.48 3.32
CA ASN A 99 17.83 17.40 3.78
C ASN A 99 16.44 17.28 3.10
N GLU A 100 15.91 16.10 2.81
CA GLU A 100 14.52 15.98 2.34
C GLU A 100 13.81 14.80 3.02
N ASP A 101 12.57 15.04 3.45
CA ASP A 101 11.68 14.14 4.19
C ASP A 101 11.63 12.72 3.58
N LEU A 102 12.03 11.72 4.38
CA LEU A 102 12.24 10.33 3.99
C LEU A 102 10.93 9.53 3.81
N SER A 103 9.80 10.20 3.62
CA SER A 103 8.48 9.56 3.39
C SER A 103 8.24 9.16 1.93
N ARG A 104 9.17 9.45 1.01
CA ARG A 104 8.95 9.23 -0.43
C ARG A 104 10.09 8.50 -1.14
N SER A 105 9.72 7.36 -1.71
CA SER A 105 10.33 6.65 -2.84
C SER A 105 11.68 5.95 -2.58
N GLN A 106 11.61 4.65 -2.30
CA GLN A 106 12.50 3.68 -2.93
C GLN A 106 11.71 2.45 -3.37
N ILE A 107 11.66 2.26 -4.69
CA ILE A 107 11.47 0.96 -5.32
C ILE A 107 12.82 0.25 -5.16
N ILE A 108 12.93 -0.63 -4.16
CA ILE A 108 12.92 -2.10 -4.23
C ILE A 108 12.51 -2.58 -2.82
#